data_AF-A0A2E4KWB1-F1
#
_entry.id   AF-A0A2E4KWB1-F1
#
_cell.length_a   1.000
_cell.length_b   1.000
_cell.length_c   1.000
_cell.angle_alpha   90.00
_cell.angle_beta   90.00
_cell.angle_gamma   90.00
#
_symmetry.space_group_name_H-M   'P 1'
#
loop_
_entity.id
_entity.type
_entity.pdbx_description
1 polymer ?
#
loop_
_entity_poly.entity_id
_entity_poly.type
_entity_poly.pdbx_seq_one_letter_code
_entity_poly.pdbx_strand_id
1 'polypeptide(L)'
;MRSFHWVIAAIILVVATSVVSAFPQTLYVKADVLNAREDPFSDAPVAFKLNKGTEVTVLDSLDGWGAIKDPDSPGETFWVSLQFLSESPVAPDSGGEDSGDGNDGGALVVGILFVLALVIGIIRYLQSLSPLARLVIMSVMILLIVGVMQ
;
A
#
# COMPACT_ATOMS: atom_id res chain seq x y z
N MET A 1 26.31 -22.15 59.84
CA MET A 1 26.48 -20.83 59.20
C MET A 1 25.87 -20.91 57.80
N ARG A 2 24.70 -20.28 57.66
CA ARG A 2 24.11 -19.63 56.47
C ARG A 2 24.38 -20.25 55.09
N SER A 3 23.41 -21.07 54.66
CA SER A 3 22.73 -21.01 53.36
C SER A 3 23.44 -20.27 52.23
N PHE A 4 23.95 -21.01 51.25
CA PHE A 4 24.03 -20.57 49.86
C PHE A 4 23.01 -21.36 49.04
N HIS A 5 21.75 -20.96 49.20
CA HIS A 5 20.81 -20.98 48.07
C HIS A 5 21.42 -20.08 46.97
N TRP A 6 20.85 -20.04 45.76
CA TRP A 6 21.12 -19.10 44.64
C TRP A 6 21.65 -19.73 43.34
N VAL A 7 22.20 -20.95 43.33
CA VAL A 7 22.60 -21.58 42.05
C VAL A 7 21.38 -22.04 41.21
N ILE A 8 20.16 -21.94 41.76
CA ILE A 8 18.91 -22.38 41.09
C ILE A 8 18.00 -21.19 40.69
N ALA A 9 18.34 -19.93 41.00
CA ALA A 9 17.39 -18.80 40.87
C ALA A 9 17.73 -17.74 39.81
N ALA A 10 18.67 -17.98 38.89
CA ALA A 10 19.05 -17.00 37.85
C ALA A 10 18.82 -17.46 36.41
N ILE A 11 18.17 -18.62 36.20
CA ILE A 11 17.70 -19.06 34.87
C ILE A 11 16.17 -19.15 34.93
N ILE A 12 15.54 -18.03 35.23
CA ILE A 12 14.12 -17.84 34.95
C ILE A 12 14.05 -16.65 34.02
N LEU A 13 14.04 -17.02 32.73
CA LEU A 13 13.25 -16.39 31.69
C LEU A 13 13.34 -14.86 31.68
N VAL A 14 14.30 -14.35 30.91
CA VAL A 14 14.08 -13.09 30.20
C VAL A 14 12.81 -13.31 29.39
N VAL A 15 11.67 -12.93 29.95
CA VAL A 15 10.45 -12.68 29.19
C VAL A 15 10.82 -11.45 28.39
N ALA A 16 11.42 -11.67 27.22
CA ALA A 16 11.51 -10.66 26.19
C ALA A 16 10.06 -10.26 25.94
N THR A 17 9.68 -9.09 26.44
CA THR A 17 8.42 -8.46 26.10
C THR A 17 8.53 -8.13 24.63
N SER A 18 8.13 -9.05 23.75
CA SER A 18 7.91 -8.73 22.35
C SER A 18 6.82 -7.69 22.36
N VAL A 19 7.18 -6.45 22.03
CA VAL A 19 6.20 -5.46 21.59
C VAL A 19 5.57 -6.05 20.35
N VAL A 20 4.42 -6.69 20.50
CA VAL A 20 3.63 -7.13 19.35
C VAL A 20 3.16 -5.82 18.73
N SER A 21 3.75 -5.44 17.60
CA SER A 21 3.31 -4.25 16.87
C SER A 21 1.81 -4.39 16.63
N ALA A 22 1.03 -3.46 17.16
CA ALA A 22 -0.41 -3.46 16.98
C ALA A 22 -0.68 -3.05 15.53
N PHE A 23 -1.19 -3.99 14.74
CA PHE A 23 -1.68 -3.74 13.39
C PHE A 23 -3.17 -3.39 13.41
N PRO A 24 -3.67 -2.60 12.43
CA PRO A 24 -2.93 -2.05 11.29
C PRO A 24 -2.08 -0.82 11.63
N GLN A 25 -0.99 -0.61 10.89
CA GLN A 25 -0.10 0.55 11.01
C GLN A 25 0.00 1.30 9.68
N THR A 26 -0.18 2.62 9.73
CA THR A 26 0.05 3.50 8.58
C THR A 26 1.52 3.91 8.54
N LEU A 27 2.20 3.59 7.45
CA LEU A 27 3.61 3.89 7.22
C LEU A 27 3.82 4.55 5.85
N TYR A 28 4.99 5.11 5.64
CA TYR A 28 5.36 5.83 4.41
C TYR A 28 6.57 5.19 3.74
N VAL A 29 6.52 5.05 2.43
CA VAL A 29 7.65 4.55 1.65
C VAL A 29 8.79 5.57 1.69
N LYS A 30 9.97 5.17 2.18
CA LYS A 30 11.16 6.05 2.19
C LYS A 30 12.14 5.77 1.04
N ALA A 31 12.03 4.61 0.39
CA ALA A 31 12.79 4.29 -0.81
C ALA A 31 12.22 5.03 -2.05
N ASP A 32 13.06 5.32 -3.03
CA ASP A 32 12.62 5.99 -4.27
C ASP A 32 11.58 5.15 -5.02
N VAL A 33 11.83 3.83 -5.10
CA VAL A 33 10.93 2.83 -5.63
C VAL A 33 10.97 1.58 -4.74
N LEU A 34 9.81 1.16 -4.25
CA LEU A 34 9.64 -0.05 -3.45
C LEU A 34 8.79 -1.06 -4.19
N ASN A 35 9.29 -2.29 -4.35
CA ASN A 35 8.55 -3.37 -4.98
C ASN A 35 7.56 -3.99 -3.97
N ALA A 36 6.29 -4.06 -4.35
CA ALA A 36 5.28 -4.89 -3.69
C ALA A 36 5.24 -6.25 -4.39
N ARG A 37 5.31 -7.33 -3.61
CA ARG A 37 5.43 -8.70 -4.10
C ARG A 37 4.23 -9.55 -3.70
N GLU A 38 4.02 -10.64 -4.42
CA GLU A 38 2.93 -11.59 -4.11
C GLU A 38 3.17 -12.37 -2.81
N ASP A 39 4.45 -12.58 -2.43
CA ASP A 39 4.85 -13.36 -1.25
C ASP A 39 6.03 -12.70 -0.49
N PRO A 40 6.25 -13.04 0.81
CA PRO A 40 7.27 -12.42 1.66
C PRO A 40 8.68 -13.00 1.45
N PHE A 41 9.16 -13.01 0.20
CA PHE A 41 10.55 -13.39 -0.11
C PHE A 41 11.10 -12.63 -1.33
N SER A 42 12.43 -12.55 -1.44
CA SER A 42 13.13 -11.69 -2.42
C SER A 42 12.90 -12.07 -3.89
N ASP A 43 12.64 -13.35 -4.14
CA ASP A 43 12.46 -13.91 -5.49
C ASP A 43 10.99 -14.00 -5.91
N ALA A 44 10.05 -13.60 -5.03
CA ALA A 44 8.63 -13.64 -5.34
C ALA A 44 8.30 -12.66 -6.48
N PRO A 45 7.31 -12.95 -7.34
CA PRO A 45 6.89 -12.03 -8.40
C PRO A 45 6.59 -10.63 -7.86
N VAL A 46 7.03 -9.60 -8.58
CA VAL A 46 6.70 -8.20 -8.28
C VAL A 46 5.33 -7.91 -8.88
N ALA A 47 4.35 -7.63 -8.04
CA ALA A 47 3.00 -7.27 -8.46
C ALA A 47 2.95 -5.82 -8.97
N PHE A 48 3.51 -4.89 -8.19
CA PHE A 48 3.60 -3.47 -8.56
C PHE A 48 4.69 -2.74 -7.77
N LYS A 49 4.83 -1.45 -8.04
CA LYS A 49 5.83 -0.57 -7.44
C LYS A 49 5.15 0.59 -6.72
N LEU A 50 5.71 0.96 -5.57
CA LEU A 50 5.31 2.11 -4.77
C LEU A 50 6.41 3.16 -4.83
N ASN A 51 6.02 4.42 -4.95
CA ASN A 51 6.94 5.54 -5.00
C ASN A 51 7.24 6.06 -3.59
N LYS A 52 8.35 6.80 -3.44
CA LYS A 52 8.66 7.51 -2.20
C LYS A 52 7.51 8.41 -1.76
N GLY A 53 7.25 8.41 -0.46
CA GLY A 53 6.16 9.18 0.16
C GLY A 53 4.79 8.53 0.04
N THR A 54 4.63 7.43 -0.71
CA THR A 54 3.37 6.69 -0.75
C THR A 54 3.01 6.19 0.65
N GLU A 55 1.79 6.51 1.08
CA GLU A 55 1.21 6.01 2.31
C GLU A 55 0.73 4.57 2.10
N VAL A 56 1.08 3.67 3.02
CA VAL A 56 0.67 2.27 3.02
C VAL A 56 0.14 1.86 4.38
N THR A 57 -0.90 1.03 4.37
CA THR A 57 -1.42 0.41 5.59
C THR A 57 -0.88 -1.01 5.69
N VAL A 58 0.04 -1.22 6.63
CA VAL A 58 0.56 -2.55 6.97
C VAL A 58 -0.42 -3.24 7.90
N LEU A 59 -0.84 -4.45 7.53
CA LEU A 59 -1.82 -5.27 8.23
C LEU A 59 -1.19 -6.36 9.09
N ASP A 60 0.00 -6.83 8.71
CA ASP A 60 0.74 -7.84 9.43
C ASP A 60 2.23 -7.75 9.07
N SER A 61 3.08 -8.43 9.84
CA SER A 61 4.51 -8.56 9.54
C SER A 61 5.03 -9.97 9.72
N LEU A 62 5.89 -10.40 8.80
CA LEU A 62 6.57 -11.69 8.85
C LEU A 62 8.02 -11.53 8.38
N ASP A 63 8.99 -11.88 9.21
CA ASP A 63 10.43 -11.92 8.85
C ASP A 63 10.97 -10.67 8.13
N GLY A 64 10.55 -9.48 8.56
CA GLY A 64 10.97 -8.20 7.96
C GLY A 64 10.15 -7.75 6.74
N TRP A 65 9.10 -8.49 6.41
CA TRP A 65 8.09 -8.13 5.41
C TRP A 65 6.83 -7.61 6.10
N GLY A 66 6.18 -6.64 5.47
CA GLY A 66 4.89 -6.11 5.85
C GLY A 66 3.85 -6.49 4.82
N ALA A 67 2.77 -7.11 5.26
CA ALA A 67 1.58 -7.36 4.46
C ALA A 67 0.80 -6.06 4.30
N ILE A 68 0.59 -5.61 3.08
CA ILE A 68 -0.21 -4.43 2.74
C ILE A 68 -1.43 -4.87 1.93
N LYS A 69 -2.53 -4.16 2.10
CA LYS A 69 -3.71 -4.34 1.27
C LYS A 69 -3.60 -3.43 0.05
N ASP A 70 -4.01 -3.94 -1.11
CA ASP A 70 -4.20 -3.08 -2.27
C ASP A 70 -5.31 -2.06 -1.98
N PRO A 71 -5.07 -0.75 -2.13
CA PRO A 71 -6.12 0.26 -2.03
C PRO A 71 -7.22 0.08 -3.08
N ASP A 72 -6.92 -0.52 -4.23
CA ASP A 72 -7.82 -0.63 -5.38
C ASP A 72 -8.55 -2.00 -5.47
N SER A 73 -8.01 -3.06 -4.84
CA SER A 73 -8.56 -4.42 -4.88
C SER A 73 -8.78 -4.99 -3.47
N PRO A 74 -9.99 -4.88 -2.90
CA PRO A 74 -10.27 -5.41 -1.57
C PRO A 74 -10.29 -6.94 -1.59
N GLY A 75 -9.16 -7.56 -1.24
CA GLY A 75 -9.04 -9.02 -1.10
C GLY A 75 -7.64 -9.55 -1.34
N GLU A 76 -6.79 -8.80 -2.05
CA GLU A 76 -5.40 -9.19 -2.31
C GLU A 76 -4.45 -8.51 -1.32
N THR A 77 -3.51 -9.31 -0.83
CA THR A 77 -2.46 -8.87 0.10
C THR A 77 -1.13 -8.98 -0.61
N PHE A 78 -0.33 -7.93 -0.53
CA PHE A 78 1.00 -7.87 -1.11
C PHE A 78 2.03 -7.62 -0.02
N TRP A 79 3.28 -8.01 -0.28
CA TRP A 79 4.35 -7.95 0.69
C TRP A 79 5.39 -6.93 0.28
N VAL A 80 5.72 -6.03 1.21
CA VAL A 80 6.76 -5.02 1.06
C VAL A 80 7.79 -5.18 2.17
N SER A 81 9.06 -4.86 1.91
CA SER A 81 10.07 -4.95 2.98
C SER A 81 9.95 -3.76 3.93
N LEU A 82 9.77 -4.04 5.22
CA LEU A 82 9.58 -3.04 6.28
C LEU A 82 10.79 -2.09 6.40
N GLN A 83 11.97 -2.56 6.03
CA GLN A 83 13.19 -1.75 6.07
C GLN A 83 13.11 -0.50 5.18
N PHE A 84 12.20 -0.47 4.19
CA PHE A 84 11.98 0.64 3.26
C PHE A 84 10.74 1.48 3.61
N LEU A 85 10.19 1.30 4.81
CA LEU A 85 9.09 2.09 5.36
C LEU A 85 9.59 3.03 6.49
N SER A 86 8.77 4.03 6.78
CA SER A 86 8.97 5.06 7.79
C SER A 86 7.66 5.33 8.54
N GLU A 87 7.73 5.50 9.85
CA GLU A 87 6.57 5.90 10.68
C GLU A 87 6.20 7.37 10.48
N SER A 88 7.14 8.20 10.05
CA SER A 88 6.91 9.61 9.76
C SER A 88 6.72 9.84 8.25
N PRO A 89 5.83 10.78 7.86
CA PRO A 89 5.66 11.17 6.47
C PRO A 89 6.97 11.53 5.80
N VAL A 90 7.20 10.99 4.61
CA VAL A 90 8.37 11.30 3.79
C VAL A 90 7.87 12.16 2.64
N ALA A 91 8.50 13.33 2.45
CA ALA A 91 8.16 14.16 1.31
C ALA A 91 8.42 13.39 0.00
N PRO A 92 7.47 13.39 -0.95
CA PRO A 92 7.73 12.83 -2.27
C PRO A 92 8.90 13.58 -2.89
N ASP A 93 9.75 12.84 -3.62
CA ASP A 93 10.92 13.43 -4.23
C ASP A 93 10.48 14.53 -5.21
N SER A 94 10.98 15.74 -4.98
CA SER A 94 10.74 16.90 -5.83
C SER A 94 11.85 16.96 -6.88
N GLY A 95 11.87 15.98 -7.78
CA GLY A 95 12.54 15.97 -9.09
C GLY A 95 14.03 16.34 -9.14
N GLY A 96 14.87 15.34 -9.41
CA GLY A 96 16.15 15.54 -10.10
C GLY A 96 16.12 14.94 -11.50
N GLU A 97 15.55 15.64 -12.47
CA GLU A 97 15.68 15.32 -13.89
C GLU A 97 17.08 15.75 -14.38
N ASP A 98 17.97 14.77 -14.61
CA ASP A 98 19.24 14.99 -15.29
C ASP A 98 18.99 15.25 -16.79
N SER A 99 19.62 16.28 -17.31
CA SER A 99 19.40 16.84 -18.64
C SER A 99 20.13 16.02 -19.70
N GLY A 100 19.36 15.47 -20.65
CA GLY A 100 19.87 14.81 -21.85
C GLY A 100 18.87 14.85 -23.00
N ASP A 101 18.75 16.03 -23.61
CA ASP A 101 18.39 16.30 -25.01
C ASP A 101 17.01 15.85 -25.57
N GLY A 102 16.13 16.84 -25.79
CA GLY A 102 15.31 16.95 -27.00
C GLY A 102 13.99 16.17 -27.10
N ASN A 103 12.90 16.75 -26.57
CA ASN A 103 11.67 17.12 -27.31
C ASN A 103 10.48 17.27 -26.34
N ASP A 104 10.23 18.52 -25.98
CA ASP A 104 8.99 19.13 -25.51
C ASP A 104 7.70 18.29 -25.66
N GLY A 105 7.08 18.00 -24.50
CA GLY A 105 5.73 17.42 -24.40
C GLY A 105 5.29 16.90 -23.01
N GLY A 106 6.22 16.68 -22.08
CA GLY A 106 5.98 15.85 -20.88
C GLY A 106 5.01 16.37 -19.80
N ALA A 107 4.79 17.68 -19.69
CA ALA A 107 3.96 18.24 -18.60
C ALA A 107 2.45 17.97 -18.77
N LEU A 108 1.98 17.77 -20.00
CA LEU A 108 0.56 17.44 -20.27
C LEU A 108 0.29 15.95 -20.21
N VAL A 109 1.31 15.12 -20.42
CA VAL A 109 1.18 13.66 -20.50
C VAL A 109 0.90 13.05 -19.14
N VAL A 110 1.54 13.53 -18.06
CA VAL A 110 1.34 12.98 -16.71
C VAL A 110 -0.05 13.32 -16.16
N GLY A 111 -0.55 14.55 -16.39
CA GLY A 111 -1.91 14.94 -16.00
C GLY A 111 -3.00 14.18 -16.76
N ILE A 112 -2.81 13.98 -18.08
CA ILE A 112 -3.73 13.19 -18.90
C ILE A 112 -3.66 11.70 -18.52
N LEU A 113 -2.48 11.15 -18.23
CA LEU A 113 -2.33 9.77 -17.78
C LEU A 113 -3.04 9.51 -16.45
N PHE A 114 -2.99 10.45 -15.51
CA PHE A 114 -3.67 10.30 -14.22
C PHE A 114 -5.19 10.31 -14.38
N VAL A 115 -5.73 11.19 -15.24
CA VAL A 115 -7.16 11.23 -15.57
C VAL A 115 -7.60 9.97 -16.32
N LEU A 116 -6.80 9.49 -17.28
CA LEU A 116 -7.08 8.25 -18.01
C LEU A 116 -7.01 7.03 -17.08
N ALA A 117 -6.04 6.96 -16.18
CA ALA A 117 -5.93 5.90 -15.18
C ALA A 117 -7.14 5.89 -14.23
N LEU A 118 -7.58 7.07 -13.78
CA LEU A 118 -8.77 7.23 -12.95
C LEU A 118 -10.04 6.77 -13.68
N VAL A 119 -10.21 7.16 -14.95
CA VAL A 119 -11.37 6.77 -15.78
C VAL A 119 -11.38 5.27 -16.05
N ILE A 120 -10.23 4.68 -16.36
CA ILE A 120 -10.10 3.23 -16.57
C ILE A 120 -10.41 2.47 -15.26
N GLY A 121 -9.94 2.97 -14.11
CA GLY A 121 -10.25 2.42 -12.79
C GLY A 121 -11.75 2.44 -12.48
N ILE A 122 -12.44 3.56 -12.75
CA ILE A 122 -13.89 3.67 -12.58
C ILE A 122 -14.62 2.67 -13.49
N ILE A 123 -14.21 2.53 -14.75
CA ILE A 123 -14.81 1.56 -15.67
C ILE A 123 -14.61 0.13 -15.17
N ARG A 124 -13.41 -0.21 -14.68
CA ARG A 124 -13.10 -1.54 -14.12
C ARG A 124 -13.90 -1.84 -12.86
N TYR A 125 -14.04 -0.86 -11.98
CA TYR A 125 -14.89 -0.97 -10.79
C TYR A 125 -16.35 -1.24 -11.15
N LEU A 126 -16.91 -0.52 -12.12
CA LEU A 126 -18.26 -0.76 -12.64
C LEU A 126 -18.39 -2.14 -13.31
N GLN A 127 -17.33 -2.62 -13.94
CA GLN A 127 -17.24 -3.98 -14.49
C GLN A 127 -17.02 -5.08 -13.44
N SER A 128 -16.71 -4.74 -12.18
CA SER A 128 -16.66 -5.72 -11.08
C SER A 128 -18.00 -5.88 -10.35
N LEU A 129 -18.97 -5.00 -10.61
CA LEU A 129 -20.27 -5.05 -9.95
C LEU A 129 -21.12 -6.22 -10.48
N SER A 130 -21.93 -6.79 -9.58
CA SER A 130 -22.87 -7.85 -9.94
C SER A 130 -23.88 -7.35 -10.99
N PRO A 131 -24.42 -8.24 -11.85
CA PRO A 131 -25.36 -7.84 -12.91
C PRO A 131 -26.57 -7.05 -12.37
N LEU A 132 -27.00 -7.36 -11.15
CA LEU A 132 -28.11 -6.69 -10.47
C LEU A 132 -27.71 -5.30 -9.96
N ALA A 133 -26.53 -5.15 -9.36
CA ALA A 133 -26.03 -3.85 -8.87
C ALA A 133 -25.83 -2.85 -10.01
N ARG A 134 -25.39 -3.31 -11.18
CA ARG A 134 -25.29 -2.49 -12.39
C ARG A 134 -26.65 -1.97 -12.86
N LEU A 135 -27.68 -2.82 -12.83
CA LEU A 135 -29.03 -2.45 -13.26
C LEU A 135 -29.64 -1.36 -12.38
N VAL A 136 -29.41 -1.45 -11.06
CA VAL A 136 -29.86 -0.45 -10.08
C VAL A 136 -29.17 0.89 -10.34
N ILE A 137 -27.86 0.90 -10.55
CA ILE A 137 -27.09 2.13 -10.81
C ILE A 137 -27.50 2.78 -12.13
N MET A 138 -27.70 2.00 -13.20
CA MET A 138 -28.18 2.51 -14.49
C MET A 138 -29.59 3.09 -14.37
N SER A 139 -30.49 2.45 -13.61
CA SER A 139 -31.83 2.96 -13.35
C SER A 139 -31.82 4.29 -12.59
N VAL A 140 -30.94 4.45 -11.60
CA VAL A 140 -30.80 5.68 -10.82
C VAL A 140 -30.20 6.81 -11.67
N MET A 141 -29.18 6.51 -12.47
CA MET A 141 -28.57 7.51 -13.38
C MET A 141 -29.56 8.02 -14.44
N ILE A 142 -30.37 7.14 -15.02
CA ILE A 142 -31.39 7.53 -16.01
C ILE A 142 -32.45 8.43 -15.36
N LEU A 143 -32.91 8.12 -14.15
CA LEU A 143 -33.86 8.95 -13.42
C LEU A 143 -33.30 10.34 -13.08
N LEU A 144 -32.01 10.42 -12.74
CA LEU A 144 -31.34 11.70 -12.49
C LEU A 144 -31.21 12.54 -13.77
N ILE A 145 -30.89 11.93 -14.91
CA ILE A 145 -30.77 12.64 -16.19
C ILE A 145 -32.14 13.13 -16.67
N VAL A 146 -33.18 12.30 -16.56
CA VAL A 146 -34.54 12.68 -16.96
C VAL A 146 -35.13 13.73 -15.99
N GLY A 147 -34.82 13.66 -14.70
CA GLY A 147 -35.29 14.61 -13.69
C GLY A 147 -34.67 16.02 -13.79
N VAL A 148 -33.49 16.17 -14.42
CA VAL A 148 -32.85 17.47 -14.68
C VAL A 148 -33.37 18.12 -15.98
N MET A 149 -34.09 17.37 -16.83
CA MET A 149 -34.67 17.84 -18.09
C MET A 149 -36.18 18.17 -18.01
N GLN A 150 -36.71 18.41 -16.81
CA GLN A 150 -38.09 18.86 -16.54
C GLN A 150 -38.05 20.21 -15.83
#